data_AF-A0A838E8Y7-F1
#
_entry.id   AF-A0A838E8Y7-F1
#
_cell.length_a   1.000
_cell.length_b   1.000
_cell.length_c   1.000
_cell.angle_alpha   90.00
_cell.angle_beta   90.00
_cell.angle_gamma   90.00
#
_symmetry.space_group_name_H-M   'P 1'
#
loop_
_entity.id
_entity.type
_entity.pdbx_description
1 polymer ?
#
loop_
_entity_poly.entity_id
_entity_poly.type
_entity_poly.pdbx_seq_one_letter_code
_entity_poly.pdbx_strand_id
1 'polypeptide(L)'
;MLDVNNFDELRIGLATQDQIRMWSNGEVKKPETINYRTLKPEKDGLFCEKIFGPTRDWECYCGKYKRVRFKGIICERCGVEVTRSKVRRERMGHVELAAPVTHIWYFKGVPSRLGYLLDLAPKDLEKVIYFAAYIITSVDDDQRHSDLSTLEEEISAERKQISKQLDADRDQLLTELETELAELEEQKAKSEVVRKKRRDIEKQIKQVTQAAQDRSERLDDVLDTFKSLAPKQLIVDELLYRELRDRFGEYFTGGMGAEAIRDLLAQIDFDGEAEHLRTVLSDEAEKIKSGARKTRSQKATRAVKRLKVVEAFRTTGNDPTAMVLKAIPVIPPDLRPMVQLDGGRFATSDLNDLYRRVINRNNRLKRLLDLGAPEIIVNNEKRMLQEAVDALFDNGRRGRPVTGPGNRPLKSLSDMLKGKQGRFRQNLLGKRVDYSGRSVIVVGPTLKLHQCGLPKQMALELFKPFVMKRLVDLELAQNIKSAKRMVERRRPAVWDVLEDVIREHPVLLNRAPTLHRLGIQAFEPILIEGKAIQLHPLVCAAFNADFDGDQMAVHVPLSLEAQLEARVLMMSTNNILSPANGKPIIVPSQDMVLGLYYLSMQRDGEPGENSILADMAEV
;
A
#
# COMPACT_ATOMS: atom_id res chain seq x y z
N MET A 1 7.28 -11.37 -25.47
CA MET A 1 7.64 -10.39 -24.42
C MET A 1 7.55 -9.04 -25.10
N LEU A 2 6.66 -8.17 -24.63
CA LEU A 2 6.61 -6.78 -25.11
C LEU A 2 7.94 -6.11 -24.78
N ASP A 3 8.52 -5.38 -25.73
CA ASP A 3 9.68 -4.54 -25.47
C ASP A 3 9.23 -3.39 -24.57
N VAL A 4 9.66 -3.43 -23.31
CA VAL A 4 9.25 -2.48 -22.26
C VAL A 4 9.70 -1.05 -22.58
N ASN A 5 10.56 -0.86 -23.59
CA ASN A 5 11.07 0.45 -23.95
C ASN A 5 10.23 1.18 -25.01
N ASN A 6 9.14 0.59 -25.52
CA ASN A 6 8.30 1.21 -26.55
C ASN A 6 6.81 1.13 -26.18
N PHE A 7 6.38 1.96 -25.21
CA PHE A 7 4.96 2.15 -24.87
C PHE A 7 4.66 3.65 -24.77
N ASP A 8 3.50 4.07 -25.32
CA ASP A 8 3.07 5.46 -25.30
C ASP A 8 2.35 5.83 -23.99
N GLU A 9 1.56 4.88 -23.45
CA GLU A 9 0.70 5.12 -22.29
C GLU A 9 0.76 3.98 -21.27
N LEU A 10 0.58 4.33 -20.00
CA LEU A 10 0.42 3.38 -18.90
C LEU A 10 -0.92 3.60 -18.21
N ARG A 11 -1.83 2.63 -18.33
CA ARG A 11 -3.17 2.69 -17.74
C ARG A 11 -3.25 1.92 -16.43
N ILE A 12 -3.94 2.48 -15.44
CA ILE A 12 -4.30 1.82 -14.18
C ILE A 12 -5.83 1.78 -14.02
N GLY A 13 -6.36 0.67 -13.51
CA GLY A 13 -7.79 0.45 -13.32
C GLY A 13 -8.07 -0.50 -12.15
N LEU A 14 -9.35 -0.72 -11.85
CA LEU A 14 -9.77 -1.71 -10.86
C LEU A 14 -9.54 -3.12 -11.40
N ALA A 15 -9.08 -4.03 -10.54
CA ALA A 15 -8.91 -5.43 -10.89
C ALA A 15 -10.17 -6.21 -10.49
N THR A 16 -10.87 -6.80 -11.46
CA THR A 16 -12.01 -7.67 -11.17
C THR A 16 -11.54 -9.02 -10.62
N GLN A 17 -12.43 -9.74 -9.94
CA GLN A 17 -12.12 -11.08 -9.43
C GLN A 17 -11.64 -12.05 -10.53
N ASP A 18 -12.18 -11.94 -11.73
CA ASP A 18 -11.81 -12.81 -12.86
C ASP A 18 -10.44 -12.43 -13.44
N GLN A 19 -10.10 -11.14 -13.47
CA GLN A 19 -8.74 -10.70 -13.82
C GLN A 19 -7.70 -11.22 -12.83
N ILE A 20 -8.00 -11.19 -11.52
CA ILE A 20 -7.11 -11.72 -10.48
C ILE A 20 -6.90 -13.23 -10.67
N ARG A 21 -7.96 -13.98 -11.00
CA ARG A 21 -7.86 -15.42 -11.34
C ARG A 21 -7.06 -15.65 -12.61
N MET A 22 -7.25 -14.83 -13.64
CA MET A 22 -6.50 -14.91 -14.91
C MET A 22 -4.99 -14.68 -14.71
N TRP A 23 -4.60 -13.77 -13.82
CA TRP A 23 -3.20 -13.55 -13.49
C TRP A 23 -2.58 -14.66 -12.65
N SER A 24 -3.41 -15.45 -11.98
CA SER A 24 -2.95 -16.43 -11.02
C SER A 24 -2.52 -17.73 -11.68
N ASN A 25 -1.39 -18.26 -11.22
CA ASN A 25 -0.92 -19.60 -11.57
C ASN A 25 -1.43 -20.70 -10.60
N GLY A 26 -2.26 -20.34 -9.62
CA GLY A 26 -2.87 -21.29 -8.67
C GLY A 26 -3.30 -20.67 -7.34
N GLU A 27 -4.23 -21.36 -6.68
CA GLU A 27 -4.75 -20.96 -5.35
C GLU A 27 -3.79 -21.38 -4.22
N VAL A 28 -3.47 -20.44 -3.33
CA VAL A 28 -2.73 -20.71 -2.09
C VAL A 28 -3.72 -21.11 -1.00
N LYS A 29 -3.78 -22.42 -0.72
CA LYS A 29 -4.73 -23.00 0.26
C LYS A 29 -4.14 -23.07 1.66
N LYS A 30 -2.83 -23.20 1.77
CA LYS A 30 -2.13 -23.54 3.01
C LYS A 30 -1.36 -22.34 3.59
N PRO A 31 -1.45 -22.10 4.91
CA PRO A 31 -0.71 -21.02 5.58
C PRO A 31 0.79 -21.31 5.72
N GLU A 32 1.22 -22.56 5.50
CA GLU A 32 2.59 -22.99 5.63
C GLU A 32 3.52 -22.35 4.58
N THR A 33 4.79 -22.23 4.94
CA THR A 33 5.82 -21.59 4.10
C THR A 33 6.79 -22.62 3.55
N ILE A 34 7.77 -23.02 4.36
CA ILE A 34 8.75 -24.05 4.06
C ILE A 34 8.80 -25.08 5.18
N ASN A 35 9.22 -26.29 4.86
CA ASN A 35 9.50 -27.31 5.84
C ASN A 35 10.83 -27.02 6.55
N TYR A 36 10.82 -26.94 7.89
CA TYR A 36 12.03 -26.61 8.65
C TYR A 36 13.14 -27.68 8.58
N ARG A 37 12.81 -28.94 8.26
CA ARG A 37 13.80 -30.03 8.14
C ARG A 37 14.41 -30.10 6.75
N THR A 38 13.56 -30.09 5.72
CA THR A 38 14.01 -30.28 4.33
C THR A 38 14.38 -28.98 3.63
N LEU A 39 14.02 -27.83 4.23
CA LEU A 39 14.13 -26.48 3.65
C LEU A 39 13.39 -26.32 2.32
N LYS A 40 12.52 -27.27 1.98
CA LYS A 40 11.72 -27.24 0.76
C LYS A 40 10.39 -26.53 1.00
N PRO A 41 9.86 -25.79 0.00
CA PRO A 41 8.54 -25.19 0.09
C PRO A 41 7.44 -26.22 0.29
N GLU A 42 6.49 -25.93 1.18
CA GLU A 42 5.32 -26.78 1.38
C GLU A 42 4.35 -26.69 0.19
N LYS A 43 3.72 -27.82 -0.15
CA LYS A 43 2.77 -27.89 -1.26
C LYS A 43 1.49 -27.11 -0.93
N ASP A 44 1.00 -26.36 -1.91
CA ASP A 44 -0.17 -25.45 -1.81
C ASP A 44 -0.02 -24.31 -0.80
N GLY A 45 1.20 -24.12 -0.25
CA GLY A 45 1.55 -23.04 0.68
C GLY A 45 2.06 -21.78 -0.01
N LEU A 46 2.53 -20.82 0.81
CA LEU A 46 2.95 -19.49 0.37
C LEU A 46 4.17 -19.48 -0.57
N PHE A 47 4.97 -20.54 -0.59
CA PHE A 47 6.16 -20.66 -1.44
C PHE A 47 6.05 -21.81 -2.46
N CYS A 48 4.87 -22.40 -2.60
CA CYS A 48 4.60 -23.60 -3.41
C CYS A 48 5.21 -23.49 -4.83
N GLU A 49 6.07 -24.44 -5.19
CA GLU A 49 6.73 -24.45 -6.49
C GLU A 49 5.77 -24.74 -7.65
N LYS A 50 4.65 -25.44 -7.39
CA LYS A 50 3.62 -25.71 -8.39
C LYS A 50 2.96 -24.41 -8.88
N ILE A 51 2.76 -23.45 -7.97
CA ILE A 51 2.10 -22.18 -8.26
C ILE A 51 3.12 -21.17 -8.81
N PHE A 52 4.18 -20.93 -8.05
CA PHE A 52 5.10 -19.82 -8.34
C PHE A 52 6.27 -20.20 -9.25
N GLY A 53 6.49 -21.49 -9.50
CA GLY A 53 7.61 -22.01 -10.28
C GLY A 53 8.76 -22.57 -9.42
N PRO A 54 9.79 -23.14 -10.05
CA PRO A 54 10.82 -23.93 -9.36
C PRO A 54 11.80 -23.06 -8.55
N THR A 55 12.24 -23.52 -7.38
CA THR A 55 13.22 -22.79 -6.55
C THR A 55 14.61 -22.76 -7.19
N ARG A 56 14.98 -23.82 -7.92
CA ARG A 56 16.25 -23.96 -8.63
C ARG A 56 16.00 -24.02 -10.14
N ASP A 57 16.95 -23.50 -10.90
CA ASP A 57 16.86 -23.51 -12.36
C ASP A 57 16.74 -24.93 -12.90
N TRP A 58 15.69 -25.17 -13.70
CA TRP A 58 15.46 -26.43 -14.41
C TRP A 58 15.31 -27.66 -13.50
N GLU A 59 14.85 -27.49 -12.25
CA GLU A 59 14.62 -28.58 -11.31
C GLU A 59 13.19 -28.54 -10.76
N CYS A 60 12.46 -29.65 -10.89
CA CYS A 60 11.14 -29.78 -10.28
C CYS A 60 11.22 -30.21 -8.80
N TYR A 61 10.19 -29.91 -8.01
CA TYR A 61 10.11 -30.21 -6.56
C TYR A 61 10.54 -31.63 -6.14
N CYS A 62 10.03 -32.64 -6.86
CA CYS A 62 10.28 -34.05 -6.55
C CYS A 62 11.64 -34.56 -7.08
N GLY A 63 12.34 -33.77 -7.90
CA GLY A 63 13.61 -34.14 -8.50
C GLY A 63 13.54 -35.11 -9.69
N LYS A 64 12.34 -35.50 -10.17
CA LYS A 64 12.15 -36.38 -11.34
C LYS A 64 12.79 -35.78 -12.60
N TYR A 65 12.46 -34.53 -12.88
CA TYR A 65 13.03 -33.77 -13.99
C TYR A 65 14.06 -32.76 -13.48
N LYS A 66 15.28 -32.88 -14.01
CA LYS A 66 16.42 -32.00 -13.75
C LYS A 66 17.15 -31.71 -15.07
N ARG A 67 17.71 -30.51 -15.21
CA ARG A 67 18.47 -29.99 -16.37
C ARG A 67 17.60 -29.40 -17.47
N VAL A 68 18.25 -28.57 -18.30
CA VAL A 68 17.65 -27.75 -19.37
C VAL A 68 16.89 -28.57 -20.42
N ARG A 69 17.26 -29.84 -20.65
CA ARG A 69 16.64 -30.70 -21.68
C ARG A 69 15.13 -30.92 -21.49
N PHE A 70 14.62 -30.76 -20.26
CA PHE A 70 13.21 -30.93 -19.93
C PHE A 70 12.45 -29.60 -19.86
N LYS A 71 12.99 -28.54 -20.46
CA LYS A 71 12.40 -27.20 -20.49
C LYS A 71 10.93 -27.25 -20.92
N GLY A 72 10.06 -26.65 -20.12
CA GLY A 72 8.62 -26.52 -20.41
C GLY A 72 7.77 -27.73 -20.05
N ILE A 73 8.38 -28.85 -19.63
CA ILE A 73 7.62 -30.02 -19.17
C ILE A 73 7.03 -29.74 -17.79
N ILE A 74 5.73 -30.00 -17.64
CA ILE A 74 5.05 -30.01 -16.34
C ILE A 74 5.19 -31.41 -15.74
N CYS A 75 5.70 -31.50 -14.52
CA CYS A 75 5.96 -32.79 -13.91
C CYS A 75 4.67 -33.52 -13.49
N GLU A 76 4.40 -34.70 -14.04
CA GLU A 76 3.26 -35.56 -13.65
C GLU A 76 3.13 -35.82 -12.14
N ARG A 77 4.25 -35.86 -11.41
CA ARG A 77 4.28 -36.26 -9.99
C ARG A 77 4.08 -35.09 -9.02
N CYS A 78 4.63 -33.92 -9.33
CA CYS A 78 4.55 -32.74 -8.45
C CYS A 78 3.81 -31.54 -9.06
N GLY A 79 3.51 -31.55 -10.35
CA GLY A 79 2.87 -30.47 -11.08
C GLY A 79 3.75 -29.24 -11.32
N VAL A 80 5.04 -29.30 -10.99
CA VAL A 80 5.97 -28.17 -11.19
C VAL A 80 6.48 -28.14 -12.62
N GLU A 81 6.41 -26.97 -13.24
CA GLU A 81 6.98 -26.69 -14.55
C GLU A 81 8.50 -26.51 -14.47
N VAL A 82 9.23 -27.17 -15.37
CA VAL A 82 10.68 -27.08 -15.45
C VAL A 82 11.09 -25.85 -16.26
N THR A 83 11.37 -24.76 -15.55
CA THR A 83 11.80 -23.46 -16.12
C THR A 83 12.89 -22.81 -15.24
N ARG A 84 13.30 -21.58 -15.57
CA ARG A 84 14.23 -20.79 -14.73
C ARG A 84 13.52 -20.34 -13.46
N SER A 85 14.23 -20.27 -12.34
CA SER A 85 13.68 -19.80 -11.06
C SER A 85 13.21 -18.34 -11.12
N LYS A 86 13.72 -17.54 -12.09
CA LYS A 86 13.33 -16.14 -12.32
C LYS A 86 11.80 -15.94 -12.39
N VAL A 87 11.04 -16.93 -12.87
CA VAL A 87 9.57 -16.84 -12.93
C VAL A 87 8.92 -16.62 -11.55
N ARG A 88 9.60 -16.98 -10.45
CA ARG A 88 9.16 -16.74 -9.07
C ARG A 88 9.14 -15.27 -8.66
N ARG A 89 9.64 -14.38 -9.52
CA ARG A 89 9.52 -12.92 -9.38
C ARG A 89 8.32 -12.33 -10.14
N GLU A 90 7.71 -13.12 -11.03
CA GLU A 90 6.72 -12.65 -12.01
C GLU A 90 5.35 -13.35 -11.82
N ARG A 91 5.33 -14.64 -11.45
CA ARG A 91 4.11 -15.44 -11.27
C ARG A 91 3.34 -15.06 -10.01
N MET A 92 2.07 -14.69 -10.16
CA MET A 92 1.18 -14.39 -9.05
C MET A 92 0.39 -15.64 -8.61
N GLY A 93 0.07 -15.70 -7.32
CA GLY A 93 -0.92 -16.63 -6.78
C GLY A 93 -2.22 -15.88 -6.49
N HIS A 94 -3.24 -16.59 -6.02
CA HIS A 94 -4.41 -15.95 -5.40
C HIS A 94 -4.91 -16.76 -4.20
N VAL A 95 -5.73 -16.14 -3.36
CA VAL A 95 -6.50 -16.81 -2.30
C VAL A 95 -7.98 -16.59 -2.61
N GLU A 96 -8.73 -17.68 -2.75
CA GLU A 96 -10.19 -17.62 -2.93
C GLU A 96 -10.85 -17.51 -1.55
N LEU A 97 -11.51 -16.38 -1.30
CA LEU A 97 -12.16 -16.08 -0.04
C LEU A 97 -13.51 -16.78 0.09
N ALA A 98 -13.82 -17.25 1.29
CA ALA A 98 -15.11 -17.84 1.62
C ALA A 98 -16.23 -16.81 1.73
N ALA A 99 -15.88 -15.56 2.07
CA ALA A 99 -16.80 -14.44 2.11
C ALA A 99 -16.17 -13.23 1.40
N PRO A 100 -16.97 -12.39 0.71
CA PRO A 100 -16.47 -11.15 0.11
C PRO A 100 -15.89 -10.21 1.16
N VAL A 101 -14.92 -9.40 0.76
CA VAL A 101 -14.21 -8.44 1.62
C VAL A 101 -14.03 -7.12 0.88
N THR A 102 -14.32 -5.99 1.51
CA THR A 102 -14.09 -4.68 0.88
C THR A 102 -12.60 -4.32 0.86
N HIS A 103 -12.13 -3.67 -0.20
CA HIS A 103 -10.76 -3.15 -0.23
C HIS A 103 -10.66 -1.81 0.53
N ILE A 104 -9.82 -1.77 1.57
CA ILE A 104 -9.73 -0.67 2.55
C ILE A 104 -9.51 0.72 1.94
N TRP A 105 -8.80 0.84 0.82
CA TRP A 105 -8.59 2.13 0.13
C TRP A 105 -9.89 2.81 -0.31
N TYR A 106 -10.90 2.06 -0.75
CA TYR A 106 -12.17 2.63 -1.23
C TYR A 106 -13.13 2.94 -0.08
N PHE A 107 -12.94 2.25 1.06
CA PHE A 107 -13.71 2.45 2.27
C PHE A 107 -13.13 3.56 3.18
N LYS A 108 -11.89 3.42 3.68
CA LYS A 108 -11.22 4.39 4.57
C LYS A 108 -10.38 5.44 3.83
N GLY A 109 -10.38 5.43 2.49
CA GLY A 109 -9.88 6.58 1.72
C GLY A 109 -10.67 7.83 2.12
N VAL A 110 -9.99 8.98 2.26
CA VAL A 110 -10.69 10.25 2.55
C VAL A 110 -10.66 11.09 1.28
N PRO A 111 -11.83 11.37 0.66
CA PRO A 111 -13.16 10.89 1.02
C PRO A 111 -13.44 9.44 0.59
N SER A 112 -14.38 8.78 1.28
CA SER A 112 -14.75 7.38 1.03
C SER A 112 -15.42 7.26 -0.34
N ARG A 113 -14.87 6.40 -1.21
CA ARG A 113 -15.42 6.19 -2.56
C ARG A 113 -16.72 5.40 -2.49
N LEU A 114 -16.76 4.37 -1.66
CA LEU A 114 -17.97 3.59 -1.38
C LEU A 114 -19.06 4.46 -0.73
N GLY A 115 -18.69 5.30 0.24
CA GLY A 115 -19.65 6.21 0.88
C GLY A 115 -20.27 7.21 -0.10
N TYR A 116 -19.49 7.72 -1.07
CA TYR A 116 -20.04 8.61 -2.10
C TYR A 116 -20.89 7.89 -3.15
N LEU A 117 -20.53 6.66 -3.53
CA LEU A 117 -21.30 5.87 -4.49
C LEU A 117 -22.67 5.50 -3.91
N LEU A 118 -22.71 5.01 -2.66
CA LEU A 118 -23.92 4.52 -2.00
C LEU A 118 -24.71 5.59 -1.24
N ASP A 119 -24.20 6.82 -1.18
CA ASP A 119 -24.68 7.92 -0.33
C ASP A 119 -24.69 7.63 1.18
N LEU A 120 -23.89 6.67 1.62
CA LEU A 120 -23.78 6.28 3.03
C LEU A 120 -22.71 7.10 3.76
N ALA A 121 -22.98 7.44 5.01
CA ALA A 121 -21.97 8.07 5.85
C ALA A 121 -20.83 7.06 6.15
N PRO A 122 -19.56 7.51 6.25
CA PRO A 122 -18.44 6.60 6.51
C PRO A 122 -18.55 5.81 7.82
N LYS A 123 -19.23 6.36 8.84
CA LYS A 123 -19.46 5.68 10.12
C LYS A 123 -20.50 4.56 9.99
N ASP A 124 -21.53 4.77 9.19
CA ASP A 124 -22.59 3.78 8.95
C ASP A 124 -22.06 2.64 8.09
N LEU A 125 -21.30 2.98 7.04
CA LEU A 125 -20.59 1.99 6.22
C LEU A 125 -19.59 1.15 7.05
N GLU A 126 -18.97 1.75 8.07
CA GLU A 126 -18.12 1.02 9.01
C GLU A 126 -18.93 0.00 9.84
N LYS A 127 -20.11 0.37 10.33
CA LYS A 127 -20.96 -0.56 11.08
C LYS A 127 -21.37 -1.75 10.22
N VAL A 128 -21.71 -1.52 8.95
CA VAL A 128 -22.11 -2.61 8.03
C VAL A 128 -20.93 -3.52 7.73
N ILE A 129 -19.79 -2.98 7.25
CA ILE A 129 -18.65 -3.78 6.79
C ILE A 129 -18.05 -4.66 7.91
N TYR A 130 -18.05 -4.15 9.16
CA TYR A 130 -17.51 -4.89 10.31
C TYR A 130 -18.59 -5.57 11.16
N PHE A 131 -19.74 -5.91 10.57
CA PHE A 131 -20.77 -6.76 11.18
C PHE A 131 -21.32 -6.22 12.51
N ALA A 132 -21.53 -4.91 12.60
CA ALA A 132 -22.14 -4.25 13.76
C ALA A 132 -23.57 -3.74 13.48
N ALA A 133 -24.02 -3.71 12.23
CA ALA A 133 -25.38 -3.37 11.85
C ALA A 133 -25.75 -4.06 10.53
N TYR A 134 -27.03 -4.37 10.37
CA TYR A 134 -27.63 -4.83 9.12
C TYR A 134 -27.91 -3.65 8.19
N ILE A 135 -27.88 -3.89 6.88
CA ILE A 135 -28.34 -2.95 5.86
C ILE A 135 -29.35 -3.65 4.94
N ILE A 136 -30.41 -2.94 4.60
CA ILE A 136 -31.41 -3.42 3.64
C ILE A 136 -30.88 -3.21 2.22
N THR A 137 -30.88 -4.27 1.42
CA THR A 137 -30.39 -4.25 0.03
C THR A 137 -31.53 -3.91 -0.93
N SER A 138 -32.69 -4.56 -0.80
CA SER A 138 -33.90 -4.28 -1.58
C SER A 138 -35.16 -4.53 -0.77
N VAL A 139 -36.23 -3.86 -1.17
CA VAL A 139 -37.58 -3.98 -0.60
C VAL A 139 -38.54 -4.13 -1.78
N ASP A 140 -39.48 -5.06 -1.68
CA ASP A 140 -40.58 -5.20 -2.62
C ASP A 140 -41.75 -4.32 -2.15
N ASP A 141 -41.81 -3.11 -2.70
CA ASP A 141 -42.84 -2.14 -2.33
C ASP A 141 -44.24 -2.56 -2.78
N ASP A 142 -44.35 -3.29 -3.90
CA ASP A 142 -45.62 -3.71 -4.48
C ASP A 142 -46.27 -4.79 -3.62
N GLN A 143 -45.51 -5.83 -3.28
CA GLN A 143 -45.98 -6.90 -2.40
C GLN A 143 -46.24 -6.38 -0.98
N ARG A 144 -45.38 -5.48 -0.48
CA ARG A 144 -45.61 -4.85 0.83
C ARG A 144 -46.93 -4.08 0.84
N HIS A 145 -47.26 -3.34 -0.23
CA HIS A 145 -48.49 -2.56 -0.30
C HIS A 145 -49.76 -3.42 -0.39
N SER A 146 -49.72 -4.56 -1.09
CA SER A 146 -50.88 -5.46 -1.18
C SER A 146 -51.22 -6.11 0.16
N ASP A 147 -50.19 -6.53 0.90
CA ASP A 147 -50.37 -7.39 2.07
C ASP A 147 -50.39 -6.56 3.38
N LEU A 148 -50.12 -5.26 3.31
CA LEU A 148 -50.00 -4.37 4.47
C LEU A 148 -51.22 -4.42 5.39
N SER A 149 -52.44 -4.38 4.84
CA SER A 149 -53.67 -4.40 5.64
C SER A 149 -53.80 -5.70 6.44
N THR A 150 -53.44 -6.82 5.84
CA THR A 150 -53.53 -8.13 6.48
C THR A 150 -52.47 -8.26 7.58
N LEU A 151 -51.24 -7.81 7.31
CA LEU A 151 -50.16 -7.82 8.29
C LEU A 151 -50.45 -6.90 9.50
N GLU A 152 -51.09 -5.75 9.27
CA GLU A 152 -51.53 -4.85 10.34
C GLU A 152 -52.60 -5.50 11.23
N GLU A 153 -53.56 -6.21 10.63
CA GLU A 153 -54.60 -6.93 11.37
C GLU A 153 -54.01 -8.07 12.21
N GLU A 154 -53.05 -8.83 11.68
CA GLU A 154 -52.35 -9.89 12.40
C GLU A 154 -51.62 -9.37 13.65
N ILE A 155 -50.85 -8.28 13.51
CA ILE A 155 -50.13 -7.68 14.64
C ILE A 155 -51.10 -7.06 15.64
N SER A 156 -52.18 -6.44 15.19
CA SER A 156 -53.24 -5.92 16.07
C SER A 156 -53.91 -7.04 16.87
N ALA A 157 -54.14 -8.20 16.26
CA ALA A 157 -54.69 -9.38 16.94
C ALA A 157 -53.71 -9.94 17.98
N GLU A 158 -52.42 -10.05 17.65
CA GLU A 158 -51.38 -10.49 18.59
C GLU A 158 -51.27 -9.54 19.79
N ARG A 159 -51.32 -8.22 19.54
CA ARG A 159 -51.35 -7.20 20.60
C ARG A 159 -52.55 -7.36 21.53
N LYS A 160 -53.74 -7.60 20.98
CA LYS A 160 -54.94 -7.89 21.80
C LYS A 160 -54.78 -9.16 22.62
N GLN A 161 -54.09 -10.17 22.10
CA GLN A 161 -53.81 -11.40 22.84
C GLN A 161 -52.84 -11.16 24.00
N ILE A 162 -51.80 -10.34 23.81
CA ILE A 162 -50.89 -9.92 24.89
C ILE A 162 -51.67 -9.17 25.99
N SER A 163 -52.55 -8.24 25.61
CA SER A 163 -53.40 -7.53 26.58
C SER A 163 -54.28 -8.49 27.38
N LYS A 164 -54.91 -9.47 26.72
CA LYS A 164 -55.74 -10.48 27.39
C LYS A 164 -54.93 -11.37 28.35
N GLN A 165 -53.71 -11.76 27.96
CA GLN A 165 -52.81 -12.51 28.84
C GLN A 165 -52.39 -11.68 30.05
N LEU A 166 -52.06 -10.41 29.86
CA LEU A 166 -51.75 -9.50 30.96
C LEU A 166 -52.90 -9.38 31.96
N ASP A 167 -54.14 -9.22 31.48
CA ASP A 167 -55.30 -9.14 32.35
C ASP A 167 -55.49 -10.45 33.14
N ALA A 168 -55.35 -11.61 32.49
CA ALA A 168 -55.44 -12.92 33.14
C ALA A 168 -54.34 -13.14 34.20
N ASP A 169 -53.08 -12.82 33.88
CA ASP A 169 -51.95 -12.95 34.80
C ASP A 169 -52.10 -12.00 36.00
N ARG A 170 -52.58 -10.78 35.75
CA ARG A 170 -52.84 -9.79 36.81
C ARG A 170 -53.96 -10.27 37.74
N ASP A 171 -55.05 -10.78 37.19
CA ASP A 171 -56.17 -11.28 37.96
C ASP A 171 -55.76 -12.50 38.80
N GLN A 172 -54.94 -13.41 38.24
CA GLN A 172 -54.39 -14.54 38.98
C GLN A 172 -53.51 -14.08 40.17
N LEU A 173 -52.59 -13.14 39.95
CA LEU A 173 -51.74 -12.60 41.02
C LEU A 173 -52.53 -11.84 42.08
N LEU A 174 -53.62 -11.16 41.70
CA LEU A 174 -54.53 -10.51 42.64
C LEU A 174 -55.29 -11.54 43.48
N THR A 175 -55.78 -12.62 42.89
CA THR A 175 -56.41 -13.71 43.65
C THR A 175 -55.43 -14.40 44.60
N GLU A 176 -54.18 -14.62 44.17
CA GLU A 176 -53.12 -15.17 45.03
C GLU A 176 -52.85 -14.23 46.22
N LEU A 177 -52.74 -12.93 45.97
CA LEU A 177 -52.59 -11.91 47.01
C LEU A 177 -53.74 -11.94 48.02
N GLU A 178 -54.98 -12.03 47.56
CA GLU A 178 -56.16 -12.11 48.44
C GLU A 178 -56.14 -13.38 49.29
N THR A 179 -55.83 -14.53 48.70
CA THR A 179 -55.75 -15.81 49.44
C THR A 179 -54.64 -15.82 50.49
N GLU A 180 -53.43 -15.37 50.15
CA GLU A 180 -52.31 -15.37 51.08
C GLU A 180 -52.47 -14.31 52.19
N LEU A 181 -53.12 -13.17 51.90
CA LEU A 181 -53.47 -12.20 52.94
C LEU A 181 -54.49 -12.77 53.92
N ALA A 182 -55.50 -13.50 53.44
CA ALA A 182 -56.47 -14.18 54.28
C ALA A 182 -55.82 -15.23 55.18
N GLU A 183 -54.90 -16.05 54.65
CA GLU A 183 -54.14 -17.04 55.44
C GLU A 183 -53.25 -16.39 56.52
N LEU A 184 -52.59 -15.27 56.17
CA LEU A 184 -51.73 -14.54 57.12
C LEU A 184 -52.53 -13.80 58.21
N GLU A 185 -53.76 -13.36 57.90
CA GLU A 185 -54.71 -12.80 58.88
C GLU A 185 -55.22 -13.89 59.83
N GLU A 186 -55.57 -15.08 59.31
CA GLU A 186 -56.00 -16.24 60.11
C GLU A 186 -54.89 -16.71 61.07
N GLN A 187 -53.63 -16.68 60.63
CA GLN A 187 -52.46 -17.04 61.44
C GLN A 187 -52.00 -15.94 62.41
N LYS A 188 -52.67 -14.78 62.48
CA LYS A 188 -52.27 -13.60 63.29
C LYS A 188 -50.81 -13.20 63.10
N ALA A 189 -50.33 -13.23 61.86
CA ALA A 189 -48.95 -12.87 61.53
C ALA A 189 -48.65 -11.40 61.87
N LYS A 190 -47.38 -11.09 62.18
CA LYS A 190 -46.95 -9.70 62.46
C LYS A 190 -47.21 -8.80 61.24
N SER A 191 -47.64 -7.55 61.47
CA SER A 191 -47.95 -6.57 60.41
C SER A 191 -46.82 -6.35 59.40
N GLU A 192 -45.56 -6.53 59.84
CA GLU A 192 -44.38 -6.45 58.99
C GLU A 192 -44.34 -7.57 57.92
N VAL A 193 -44.78 -8.79 58.26
CA VAL A 193 -44.81 -9.94 57.34
C VAL A 193 -45.88 -9.75 56.27
N VAL A 194 -47.08 -9.31 56.67
CA VAL A 194 -48.19 -8.97 55.77
C VAL A 194 -47.79 -7.88 54.77
N ARG A 195 -47.14 -6.80 55.26
CA ARG A 195 -46.68 -5.70 54.41
C ARG A 195 -45.57 -6.13 53.45
N LYS A 196 -44.68 -7.03 53.86
CA LYS A 196 -43.62 -7.58 53.01
C LYS A 196 -44.21 -8.39 51.86
N LYS A 197 -45.14 -9.31 52.16
CA LYS A 197 -45.75 -10.19 51.16
C LYS A 197 -46.60 -9.42 50.14
N ARG A 198 -47.36 -8.43 50.60
CA ARG A 198 -48.07 -7.49 49.71
C ARG A 198 -47.13 -6.75 48.75
N ARG A 199 -45.98 -6.27 49.25
CA ARG A 199 -44.96 -5.63 48.40
C ARG A 199 -44.35 -6.59 47.39
N ASP A 200 -44.19 -7.86 47.75
CA ASP A 200 -43.62 -8.88 46.86
C ASP A 200 -44.55 -9.17 45.67
N ILE A 201 -45.86 -9.32 45.90
CA ILE A 201 -46.84 -9.51 44.81
C ILE A 201 -47.09 -8.21 44.02
N GLU A 202 -47.17 -7.04 44.67
CA GLU A 202 -47.23 -5.75 43.95
C GLU A 202 -46.03 -5.57 43.02
N LYS A 203 -44.84 -6.04 43.43
CA LYS A 203 -43.64 -6.05 42.58
C LYS A 203 -43.77 -7.04 41.41
N GLN A 204 -44.35 -8.22 41.62
CA GLN A 204 -44.63 -9.18 40.55
C GLN A 204 -45.63 -8.63 39.53
N ILE A 205 -46.74 -8.02 39.97
CA ILE A 205 -47.72 -7.36 39.09
C ILE A 205 -47.03 -6.27 38.25
N LYS A 206 -46.15 -5.48 38.86
CA LYS A 206 -45.38 -4.46 38.15
C LYS A 206 -44.43 -5.08 37.10
N GLN A 207 -43.79 -6.21 37.41
CA GLN A 207 -42.92 -6.91 36.48
C GLN A 207 -43.69 -7.48 35.28
N VAL A 208 -44.85 -8.10 35.51
CA VAL A 208 -45.70 -8.65 34.43
C VAL A 208 -46.25 -7.53 33.55
N THR A 209 -46.72 -6.43 34.17
CA THR A 209 -47.18 -5.25 33.42
C THR A 209 -46.09 -4.67 32.54
N GLN A 210 -44.88 -4.48 33.09
CA GLN A 210 -43.75 -3.97 32.33
C GLN A 210 -43.37 -4.92 31.18
N ALA A 211 -43.32 -6.24 31.43
CA ALA A 211 -42.97 -7.21 30.39
C ALA A 211 -43.99 -7.25 29.24
N ALA A 212 -45.29 -7.14 29.55
CA ALA A 212 -46.35 -7.07 28.54
C ALA A 212 -46.28 -5.77 27.74
N GLN A 213 -46.00 -4.65 28.42
CA GLN A 213 -45.84 -3.34 27.77
C GLN A 213 -44.62 -3.33 26.84
N ASP A 214 -43.45 -3.78 27.31
CA ASP A 214 -42.22 -3.88 26.51
C ASP A 214 -42.44 -4.77 25.26
N ARG A 215 -43.21 -5.86 25.41
CA ARG A 215 -43.56 -6.75 24.29
C ARG A 215 -44.49 -6.09 23.28
N SER A 216 -45.47 -5.32 23.73
CA SER A 216 -46.38 -4.59 22.85
C SER A 216 -45.67 -3.46 22.12
N GLU A 217 -44.82 -2.69 22.82
CA GLU A 217 -44.01 -1.62 22.23
C GLU A 217 -43.09 -2.16 21.15
N ARG A 218 -42.48 -3.33 21.38
CA ARG A 218 -41.64 -4.00 20.38
C ARG A 218 -42.39 -4.44 19.12
N LEU A 219 -43.64 -4.90 19.24
CA LEU A 219 -44.47 -5.21 18.07
C LEU A 219 -44.77 -3.95 17.25
N ASP A 220 -45.07 -2.85 17.93
CA ASP A 220 -45.30 -1.55 17.29
C ASP A 220 -44.00 -1.09 16.58
N ASP A 221 -42.83 -1.20 17.24
CA ASP A 221 -41.52 -0.87 16.65
C ASP A 221 -41.20 -1.73 15.40
N VAL A 222 -41.49 -3.04 15.45
CA VAL A 222 -41.32 -3.96 14.31
C VAL A 222 -42.19 -3.54 13.14
N LEU A 223 -43.47 -3.24 13.37
CA LEU A 223 -44.40 -2.83 12.33
C LEU A 223 -44.02 -1.47 11.73
N ASP A 224 -43.68 -0.49 12.59
CA ASP A 224 -43.29 0.85 12.15
C ASP A 224 -41.98 0.84 11.37
N THR A 225 -41.03 -0.01 11.77
CA THR A 225 -39.79 -0.22 11.03
C THR A 225 -40.06 -0.88 9.67
N PHE A 226 -40.96 -1.86 9.61
CA PHE A 226 -41.34 -2.51 8.35
C PHE A 226 -42.04 -1.54 7.36
N LYS A 227 -42.94 -0.70 7.87
CA LYS A 227 -43.64 0.34 7.09
C LYS A 227 -42.68 1.37 6.50
N SER A 228 -41.70 1.78 7.29
CA SER A 228 -40.70 2.79 6.88
C SER A 228 -39.47 2.19 6.19
N LEU A 229 -39.48 0.89 5.91
CA LEU A 229 -38.31 0.17 5.38
C LEU A 229 -37.94 0.67 3.98
N ALA A 230 -36.69 1.11 3.83
CA ALA A 230 -36.16 1.57 2.56
C ALA A 230 -34.80 0.92 2.23
N PRO A 231 -34.45 0.77 0.94
CA PRO A 231 -33.11 0.35 0.53
C PRO A 231 -32.04 1.27 1.14
N LYS A 232 -30.91 0.68 1.56
CA LYS A 232 -29.78 1.35 2.22
C LYS A 232 -30.05 1.83 3.66
N GLN A 233 -31.23 1.56 4.23
CA GLN A 233 -31.49 1.82 5.65
C GLN A 233 -30.69 0.84 6.53
N LEU A 234 -30.14 1.36 7.63
CA LEU A 234 -29.39 0.56 8.60
C LEU A 234 -30.26 0.19 9.80
N ILE A 235 -30.18 -1.08 10.20
CA ILE A 235 -30.81 -1.60 11.42
C ILE A 235 -29.69 -2.09 12.35
N VAL A 236 -29.52 -1.39 13.47
CA VAL A 236 -28.45 -1.66 14.44
C VAL A 236 -28.87 -2.74 15.44
N ASP A 237 -30.15 -2.79 15.78
CA ASP A 237 -30.69 -3.79 16.70
C ASP A 237 -30.81 -5.15 16.00
N GLU A 238 -30.01 -6.11 16.47
CA GLU A 238 -29.98 -7.49 15.95
C GLU A 238 -31.29 -8.22 16.19
N LEU A 239 -31.92 -7.98 17.33
CA LEU A 239 -33.16 -8.64 17.71
C LEU A 239 -34.33 -8.14 16.85
N LEU A 240 -34.39 -6.83 16.60
CA LEU A 240 -35.36 -6.21 15.69
C LEU A 240 -35.20 -6.76 14.27
N TYR A 241 -33.97 -6.81 13.75
CA TYR A 241 -33.73 -7.35 12.40
C TYR A 241 -34.13 -8.82 12.28
N ARG A 242 -33.88 -9.62 13.32
CA ARG A 242 -34.26 -11.02 13.35
C ARG A 242 -35.78 -11.19 13.32
N GLU A 243 -36.53 -10.41 14.11
CA GLU A 243 -37.99 -10.44 14.08
C GLU A 243 -38.56 -9.95 12.75
N LEU A 244 -37.98 -8.90 12.16
CA LEU A 244 -38.33 -8.45 10.81
C LEU A 244 -38.11 -9.55 9.78
N ARG A 245 -37.00 -10.28 9.86
CA ARG A 245 -36.68 -11.38 8.94
C ARG A 245 -37.58 -12.60 9.15
N ASP A 246 -37.87 -12.95 10.41
CA ASP A 246 -38.70 -14.10 10.75
C ASP A 246 -40.17 -13.87 10.33
N ARG A 247 -40.67 -12.62 10.40
CA ARG A 247 -42.06 -12.25 10.04
C ARG A 247 -42.22 -11.81 8.59
N PHE A 248 -41.32 -10.97 8.10
CA PHE A 248 -41.45 -10.27 6.81
C PHE A 248 -40.29 -10.53 5.85
N GLY A 249 -39.54 -11.61 6.05
CA GLY A 249 -38.34 -11.92 5.24
C GLY A 249 -38.59 -12.15 3.75
N GLU A 250 -39.85 -12.29 3.32
CA GLU A 250 -40.22 -12.40 1.91
C GLU A 250 -40.27 -11.04 1.20
N TYR A 251 -40.58 -9.96 1.93
CA TYR A 251 -40.81 -8.62 1.37
C TYR A 251 -39.54 -7.79 1.23
N PHE A 252 -38.44 -8.20 1.87
CA PHE A 252 -37.19 -7.47 1.80
C PHE A 252 -35.99 -8.41 1.89
N THR A 253 -34.88 -7.97 1.33
CA THR A 253 -33.59 -8.62 1.53
C THR A 253 -32.64 -7.66 2.22
N GLY A 254 -31.88 -8.18 3.17
CA GLY A 254 -30.86 -7.42 3.87
C GLY A 254 -29.72 -8.33 4.32
N GLY A 255 -28.63 -7.71 4.76
CA GLY A 255 -27.49 -8.46 5.25
C GLY A 255 -26.45 -7.60 5.95
N MET A 256 -25.34 -8.23 6.30
CA MET A 256 -24.18 -7.56 6.90
C MET A 256 -22.94 -7.70 6.02
N GLY A 257 -21.94 -6.89 6.35
CA GLY A 257 -20.59 -7.05 5.82
C GLY A 257 -20.46 -6.57 4.38
N ALA A 258 -19.34 -6.98 3.76
CA ALA A 258 -19.02 -6.62 2.40
C ALA A 258 -19.94 -7.26 1.35
N GLU A 259 -20.65 -8.33 1.72
CA GLU A 259 -21.60 -9.03 0.85
C GLU A 259 -22.81 -8.15 0.53
N ALA A 260 -23.47 -7.60 1.56
CA ALA A 260 -24.57 -6.65 1.37
C ALA A 260 -24.13 -5.39 0.60
N ILE A 261 -22.90 -4.91 0.83
CA ILE A 261 -22.32 -3.80 0.07
C ILE A 261 -22.14 -4.15 -1.40
N ARG A 262 -21.65 -5.36 -1.73
CA ARG A 262 -21.53 -5.82 -3.12
C ARG A 262 -22.89 -5.83 -3.80
N ASP A 263 -23.90 -6.37 -3.14
CA ASP A 263 -25.25 -6.51 -3.72
C ASP A 263 -25.86 -5.12 -3.99
N LEU A 264 -25.67 -4.17 -3.06
CA LEU A 264 -26.03 -2.76 -3.28
C LEU A 264 -25.26 -2.13 -4.44
N LEU A 265 -23.96 -2.39 -4.59
CA LEU A 265 -23.15 -1.85 -5.68
C LEU A 265 -23.57 -2.41 -7.05
N ALA A 266 -24.02 -3.66 -7.10
CA ALA A 266 -24.48 -4.32 -8.32
C ALA A 266 -25.81 -3.74 -8.86
N GLN A 267 -26.62 -3.14 -7.98
CA GLN A 267 -27.93 -2.57 -8.31
C GLN A 267 -27.87 -1.07 -8.66
N ILE A 268 -26.70 -0.45 -8.69
CA ILE A 268 -26.58 1.00 -8.95
C ILE A 268 -26.83 1.30 -10.43
N ASP A 269 -27.84 2.13 -10.68
CA ASP A 269 -28.00 2.82 -11.95
C ASP A 269 -27.14 4.10 -11.96
N PHE A 270 -26.05 4.06 -12.72
CA PHE A 270 -25.14 5.21 -12.86
C PHE A 270 -25.75 6.36 -13.64
N ASP A 271 -26.62 6.10 -14.60
CA ASP A 271 -27.21 7.14 -15.44
C ASP A 271 -28.30 7.87 -14.66
N GLY A 272 -29.22 7.13 -14.03
CA GLY A 272 -30.24 7.70 -13.15
C GLY A 272 -29.66 8.49 -11.97
N GLU A 273 -28.62 7.97 -11.29
CA GLU A 273 -27.98 8.69 -10.18
C GLU A 273 -27.24 9.94 -10.66
N ALA A 274 -26.60 9.91 -11.84
CA ALA A 274 -25.93 11.08 -12.41
C ALA A 274 -26.94 12.18 -12.78
N GLU A 275 -28.07 11.82 -13.37
CA GLU A 275 -29.16 12.75 -13.68
C GLU A 275 -29.75 13.34 -12.41
N HIS A 276 -30.06 12.52 -11.41
CA HIS A 276 -30.55 12.98 -10.10
C HIS A 276 -29.57 13.96 -9.42
N LEU A 277 -28.27 13.68 -9.46
CA LEU A 277 -27.27 14.58 -8.89
C LEU A 277 -27.15 15.89 -9.68
N ARG A 278 -27.34 15.87 -11.01
CA ARG A 278 -27.35 17.07 -11.84
C ARG A 278 -28.58 17.94 -11.58
N THR A 279 -29.76 17.34 -11.40
CA THR A 279 -30.99 18.09 -11.06
C THR A 279 -30.88 18.75 -9.68
N VAL A 280 -30.36 18.03 -8.68
CA VAL A 280 -30.08 18.63 -7.35
C VAL A 280 -29.13 19.83 -7.45
N LEU A 281 -28.16 19.77 -8.37
CA LEU A 281 -27.22 20.86 -8.60
C LEU A 281 -27.83 22.04 -9.37
N SER A 282 -28.72 21.79 -10.34
CA SER A 282 -29.44 22.85 -11.05
C SER A 282 -30.41 23.57 -10.12
N ASP A 283 -31.20 22.84 -9.32
CA ASP A 283 -32.17 23.41 -8.37
C ASP A 283 -31.48 24.31 -7.34
N GLU A 284 -30.32 23.88 -6.84
CA GLU A 284 -29.53 24.70 -5.91
C GLU A 284 -28.88 25.90 -6.61
N ALA A 285 -28.50 25.78 -7.88
CA ALA A 285 -27.99 26.91 -8.66
C ALA A 285 -29.08 27.96 -8.94
N GLU A 286 -30.31 27.53 -9.22
CA GLU A 286 -31.47 28.42 -9.38
C GLU A 286 -31.81 29.15 -8.09
N LYS A 287 -31.79 28.47 -6.95
CA LYS A 287 -31.99 29.09 -5.61
C LYS A 287 -30.93 30.14 -5.27
N ILE A 288 -29.72 30.01 -5.81
CA ILE A 288 -28.66 31.02 -5.65
C ILE A 288 -28.93 32.20 -6.59
N LYS A 289 -29.30 31.95 -7.85
CA LYS A 289 -29.62 32.99 -8.85
C LYS A 289 -30.83 33.83 -8.43
N SER A 290 -31.84 33.22 -7.82
CA SER A 290 -33.05 33.92 -7.33
C SER A 290 -32.83 34.68 -6.02
N GLY A 291 -31.62 34.68 -5.46
CA GLY A 291 -31.29 35.39 -4.23
C GLY A 291 -31.79 34.73 -2.94
N ALA A 292 -32.47 33.58 -3.02
CA ALA A 292 -32.99 32.85 -1.85
C ALA A 292 -31.87 32.27 -0.96
N ARG A 293 -30.66 32.07 -1.49
CA ARG A 293 -29.45 31.71 -0.72
C ARG A 293 -28.20 32.42 -1.24
N LYS A 294 -27.36 32.90 -0.31
CA LYS A 294 -26.08 33.57 -0.61
C LYS A 294 -24.90 32.62 -0.91
N THR A 295 -24.93 31.40 -0.38
CA THR A 295 -23.82 30.43 -0.50
C THR A 295 -24.31 29.05 -0.90
N ARG A 296 -23.40 28.30 -1.57
CA ARG A 296 -23.65 26.92 -1.99
C ARG A 296 -23.89 26.04 -0.77
N SER A 297 -25.02 25.33 -0.74
CA SER A 297 -25.38 24.48 0.39
C SER A 297 -24.39 23.32 0.57
N GLN A 298 -24.31 22.78 1.80
CA GLN A 298 -23.56 21.55 2.07
C GLN A 298 -24.07 20.39 1.21
N LYS A 299 -25.37 20.34 0.93
CA LYS A 299 -26.01 19.36 0.04
C LYS A 299 -25.47 19.47 -1.39
N ALA A 300 -25.42 20.66 -1.96
CA ALA A 300 -24.84 20.90 -3.29
C ALA A 300 -23.35 20.54 -3.33
N THR A 301 -22.58 20.88 -2.29
CA THR A 301 -21.15 20.52 -2.22
C THR A 301 -20.93 19.01 -2.17
N ARG A 302 -21.78 18.27 -1.45
CA ARG A 302 -21.76 16.79 -1.43
C ARG A 302 -22.14 16.23 -2.80
N ALA A 303 -23.18 16.76 -3.44
CA ALA A 303 -23.63 16.33 -4.76
C ALA A 303 -22.54 16.46 -5.83
N VAL A 304 -21.78 17.58 -5.87
CA VAL A 304 -20.63 17.73 -6.80
C VAL A 304 -19.58 16.63 -6.57
N LYS A 305 -19.24 16.35 -5.30
CA LYS A 305 -18.24 15.33 -4.97
C LYS A 305 -18.70 13.91 -5.30
N ARG A 306 -20.00 13.62 -5.12
CA ARG A 306 -20.61 12.34 -5.50
C ARG A 306 -20.65 12.18 -7.02
N LEU A 307 -21.13 13.19 -7.74
CA LEU A 307 -21.21 13.20 -9.20
C LEU A 307 -19.85 12.91 -9.83
N LYS A 308 -18.77 13.48 -9.29
CA LYS A 308 -17.41 13.20 -9.76
C LYS A 308 -17.03 11.71 -9.69
N VAL A 309 -17.48 10.97 -8.67
CA VAL A 309 -17.20 9.54 -8.55
C VAL A 309 -18.10 8.76 -9.51
N VAL A 310 -19.38 9.09 -9.57
CA VAL A 310 -20.36 8.46 -10.48
C VAL A 310 -19.94 8.62 -11.95
N GLU A 311 -19.60 9.83 -12.38
CA GLU A 311 -19.12 10.09 -13.74
C GLU A 311 -17.81 9.37 -14.07
N ALA A 312 -16.92 9.19 -13.09
CA ALA A 312 -15.68 8.44 -13.29
C ALA A 312 -15.97 6.96 -13.60
N PHE A 313 -16.92 6.33 -12.90
CA PHE A 313 -17.34 4.95 -13.20
C PHE A 313 -18.06 4.87 -14.55
N ARG A 314 -18.96 5.81 -14.84
CA ARG A 314 -19.66 5.89 -16.13
C ARG A 314 -18.70 6.03 -17.33
N THR A 315 -17.69 6.88 -17.22
CA THR A 315 -16.74 7.15 -18.33
C THR A 315 -15.75 6.01 -18.52
N THR A 316 -15.31 5.37 -17.44
CA THR A 316 -14.27 4.33 -17.51
C THR A 316 -14.81 2.93 -17.78
N GLY A 317 -16.11 2.70 -17.58
CA GLY A 317 -16.74 1.38 -17.72
C GLY A 317 -16.24 0.35 -16.70
N ASN A 318 -15.60 0.81 -15.61
CA ASN A 318 -15.16 -0.09 -14.54
C ASN A 318 -16.36 -0.57 -13.72
N ASP A 319 -16.35 -1.83 -13.35
CA ASP A 319 -17.37 -2.39 -12.46
C ASP A 319 -17.12 -1.94 -11.00
N PRO A 320 -18.08 -1.25 -10.34
CA PRO A 320 -17.94 -0.85 -8.94
C PRO A 320 -17.82 -2.05 -7.99
N THR A 321 -18.35 -3.23 -8.35
CA THR A 321 -18.27 -4.43 -7.50
C THR A 321 -16.82 -4.90 -7.31
N ALA A 322 -15.89 -4.51 -8.19
CA ALA A 322 -14.46 -4.79 -8.05
C ALA A 322 -13.81 -4.14 -6.81
N MET A 323 -14.48 -3.19 -6.15
CA MET A 323 -14.06 -2.68 -4.84
C MET A 323 -14.28 -3.70 -3.71
N VAL A 324 -15.08 -4.75 -3.96
CA VAL A 324 -15.30 -5.90 -3.09
C VAL A 324 -14.59 -7.12 -3.67
N LEU A 325 -13.64 -7.66 -2.93
CA LEU A 325 -12.79 -8.75 -3.35
C LEU A 325 -13.37 -10.09 -2.90
N LYS A 326 -13.47 -11.04 -3.84
CA LYS A 326 -13.67 -12.46 -3.57
C LYS A 326 -12.38 -13.27 -3.75
N ALA A 327 -11.46 -12.78 -4.59
CA ALA A 327 -10.12 -13.32 -4.77
C ALA A 327 -9.08 -12.27 -4.41
N ILE A 328 -8.08 -12.66 -3.60
CA ILE A 328 -6.95 -11.78 -3.25
C ILE A 328 -5.70 -12.23 -3.99
N PRO A 329 -5.02 -11.34 -4.74
CA PRO A 329 -3.77 -11.68 -5.38
C PRO A 329 -2.65 -11.88 -4.34
N VAL A 330 -1.82 -12.88 -4.57
CA VAL A 330 -0.63 -13.16 -3.76
C VAL A 330 0.60 -12.77 -4.56
N ILE A 331 1.35 -11.79 -4.04
CA ILE A 331 2.58 -11.31 -4.67
C ILE A 331 3.62 -12.44 -4.81
N PRO A 332 4.42 -12.47 -5.90
CA PRO A 332 5.44 -13.49 -6.12
C PRO A 332 6.41 -13.62 -4.93
N PRO A 333 6.83 -14.84 -4.57
CA PRO A 333 7.58 -15.12 -3.34
C PRO A 333 8.95 -14.43 -3.28
N ASP A 334 9.63 -14.23 -4.41
CA ASP A 334 10.93 -13.56 -4.45
C ASP A 334 10.82 -12.05 -4.16
N LEU A 335 9.61 -11.47 -4.22
CA LEU A 335 9.33 -10.11 -3.78
C LEU A 335 9.02 -10.03 -2.28
N ARG A 336 8.84 -11.18 -1.62
CA ARG A 336 8.60 -11.35 -0.17
C ARG A 336 9.47 -12.49 0.40
N PRO A 337 10.81 -12.40 0.25
CA PRO A 337 11.69 -13.53 0.49
C PRO A 337 11.69 -13.99 1.94
N MET A 338 12.04 -15.26 2.12
CA MET A 338 12.41 -15.87 3.39
C MET A 338 13.86 -16.32 3.25
N VAL A 339 14.75 -15.76 4.06
CA VAL A 339 16.20 -15.98 3.97
C VAL A 339 16.67 -16.62 5.26
N GLN A 340 17.50 -17.65 5.14
CA GLN A 340 18.18 -18.26 6.27
C GLN A 340 19.38 -17.39 6.67
N LEU A 341 19.48 -17.05 7.95
CA LEU A 341 20.60 -16.34 8.53
C LEU A 341 21.67 -17.33 9.02
N ASP A 342 22.90 -16.83 9.17
CA ASP A 342 23.99 -17.55 9.81
C ASP A 342 23.56 -17.92 11.24
N GLY A 343 23.52 -19.22 11.55
CA GLY A 343 22.95 -19.76 12.80
C GLY A 343 21.58 -20.42 12.66
N GLY A 344 21.09 -20.62 11.43
CA GLY A 344 19.91 -21.46 11.15
C GLY A 344 18.55 -20.81 11.42
N ARG A 345 18.54 -19.55 11.86
CA ARG A 345 17.31 -18.74 12.00
C ARG A 345 16.80 -18.28 10.64
N PHE A 346 15.51 -18.01 10.53
CA PHE A 346 14.90 -17.47 9.32
C PHE A 346 14.50 -16.00 9.52
N ALA A 347 14.85 -15.17 8.55
CA ALA A 347 14.32 -13.83 8.40
C ALA A 347 13.23 -13.84 7.31
N THR A 348 12.03 -13.38 7.66
CA THR A 348 10.87 -13.38 6.77
C THR A 348 10.39 -11.97 6.50
N SER A 349 9.94 -11.70 5.28
CA SER A 349 9.16 -10.50 4.99
C SER A 349 7.86 -10.48 5.82
N ASP A 350 7.52 -9.31 6.38
CA ASP A 350 6.28 -9.04 7.13
C ASP A 350 5.02 -9.45 6.35
N LEU A 351 5.05 -9.34 5.01
CA LEU A 351 3.94 -9.73 4.14
C LEU A 351 3.55 -11.20 4.31
N ASN A 352 4.52 -12.10 4.54
CA ASN A 352 4.24 -13.52 4.70
C ASN A 352 3.36 -13.76 5.94
N ASP A 353 3.57 -13.01 7.02
CA ASP A 353 2.73 -13.10 8.22
C ASP A 353 1.33 -12.53 7.99
N LEU A 354 1.21 -11.45 7.23
CA LEU A 354 -0.10 -10.88 6.86
C LEU A 354 -0.89 -11.84 5.97
N TYR A 355 -0.29 -12.41 4.90
CA TYR A 355 -0.93 -13.43 4.08
C TYR A 355 -1.31 -14.67 4.89
N ARG A 356 -0.42 -15.14 5.77
CA ARG A 356 -0.67 -16.29 6.65
C ARG A 356 -1.89 -16.06 7.55
N ARG A 357 -2.06 -14.85 8.10
CA ARG A 357 -3.24 -14.48 8.88
C ARG A 357 -4.51 -14.55 8.03
N VAL A 358 -4.50 -13.99 6.81
CA VAL A 358 -5.65 -14.04 5.89
C VAL A 358 -6.03 -15.49 5.57
N ILE A 359 -5.05 -16.34 5.20
CA ILE A 359 -5.29 -17.75 4.85
C ILE A 359 -5.85 -18.52 6.06
N ASN A 360 -5.29 -18.32 7.25
CA ASN A 360 -5.78 -18.97 8.47
C ASN A 360 -7.24 -18.62 8.79
N ARG A 361 -7.60 -17.33 8.69
CA ARG A 361 -8.97 -16.86 8.91
C ARG A 361 -9.92 -17.39 7.86
N ASN A 362 -9.52 -17.36 6.59
CA ASN A 362 -10.31 -17.89 5.49
C ASN A 362 -10.57 -19.39 5.63
N ASN A 363 -9.54 -20.19 5.95
CA ASN A 363 -9.68 -21.63 6.16
C ASN A 363 -10.49 -21.99 7.40
N ARG A 364 -10.45 -21.14 8.44
CA ARG A 364 -11.33 -21.29 9.60
C ARG A 364 -12.78 -20.98 9.24
N LEU A 365 -13.03 -19.92 8.47
CA LEU A 365 -14.36 -19.55 7.99
C LEU A 365 -14.96 -20.64 7.09
N LYS A 366 -14.20 -21.20 6.13
CA LYS A 366 -14.66 -22.34 5.30
C LYS A 366 -15.15 -23.51 6.18
N ARG A 367 -14.34 -23.91 7.17
CA ARG A 367 -14.72 -24.98 8.11
C ARG A 367 -15.96 -24.66 8.95
N LEU A 368 -16.13 -23.40 9.38
CA LEU A 368 -17.31 -23.00 10.15
C LEU A 368 -18.59 -23.05 9.31
N LEU A 369 -18.50 -22.68 8.03
CA LEU A 369 -19.61 -22.81 7.08
C LEU A 369 -19.96 -24.27 6.83
N ASP A 370 -18.96 -25.14 6.62
CA ASP A 370 -19.16 -26.57 6.40
C ASP A 370 -19.81 -27.27 7.61
N LEU A 371 -19.53 -26.79 8.83
CA LEU A 371 -20.11 -27.30 10.08
C LEU A 371 -21.49 -26.72 10.39
N GLY A 372 -21.99 -25.76 9.59
CA GLY A 372 -23.26 -25.07 9.88
C GLY A 372 -23.23 -24.28 11.20
N ALA A 373 -22.10 -23.66 11.53
CA ALA A 373 -21.96 -22.92 12.77
C ALA A 373 -22.94 -21.73 12.87
N PRO A 374 -23.40 -21.34 14.08
CA PRO A 374 -24.30 -20.21 14.26
C PRO A 374 -23.80 -18.90 13.64
N GLU A 375 -24.73 -18.09 13.14
CA GLU A 375 -24.44 -16.86 12.37
C GLU A 375 -23.54 -15.88 13.13
N ILE A 376 -23.69 -15.75 14.44
CA ILE A 376 -22.84 -14.88 15.29
C ILE A 376 -21.36 -15.27 15.18
N ILE A 377 -21.04 -16.57 15.20
CA ILE A 377 -19.67 -17.07 15.11
C ILE A 377 -19.12 -16.83 13.70
N VAL A 378 -19.95 -17.08 12.69
CA VAL A 378 -19.61 -16.85 11.28
C VAL A 378 -19.35 -15.37 11.03
N ASN A 379 -20.19 -14.47 11.51
CA ASN A 379 -20.07 -13.02 11.36
C ASN A 379 -18.82 -12.48 12.06
N ASN A 380 -18.49 -12.99 13.25
CA ASN A 380 -17.23 -12.63 13.91
C ASN A 380 -16.01 -13.09 13.09
N GLU A 381 -16.02 -14.31 12.53
CA GLU A 381 -14.91 -14.78 11.69
C GLU A 381 -14.83 -14.02 10.35
N LYS A 382 -15.96 -13.66 9.73
CA LYS A 382 -16.02 -12.76 8.56
C LYS A 382 -15.43 -11.38 8.88
N ARG A 383 -15.75 -10.80 10.04
CA ARG A 383 -15.17 -9.54 10.54
C ARG A 383 -13.65 -9.65 10.71
N MET A 384 -13.17 -10.73 11.33
CA MET A 384 -11.73 -10.97 11.50
C MET A 384 -11.01 -11.20 10.16
N LEU A 385 -11.68 -11.80 9.18
CA LEU A 385 -11.15 -11.94 7.83
C LEU A 385 -11.02 -10.56 7.14
N GLN A 386 -12.04 -9.71 7.23
CA GLN A 386 -11.97 -8.33 6.73
C GLN A 386 -10.79 -7.56 7.36
N GLU A 387 -10.62 -7.64 8.69
CA GLU A 387 -9.50 -6.99 9.39
C GLU A 387 -8.13 -7.53 8.98
N ALA A 388 -8.03 -8.83 8.68
CA ALA A 388 -6.78 -9.43 8.21
C ALA A 388 -6.40 -8.93 6.80
N VAL A 389 -7.39 -8.76 5.92
CA VAL A 389 -7.20 -8.23 4.56
C VAL A 389 -6.91 -6.73 4.58
N ASP A 390 -7.58 -5.99 5.45
CA ASP A 390 -7.27 -4.58 5.70
C ASP A 390 -5.81 -4.39 6.09
N ALA A 391 -5.31 -5.21 7.02
CA ALA A 391 -3.92 -5.18 7.46
C ALA A 391 -2.93 -5.60 6.35
N LEU A 392 -3.32 -6.53 5.47
CA LEU A 392 -2.50 -6.92 4.33
C LEU A 392 -2.29 -5.76 3.36
N PHE A 393 -3.36 -5.03 3.02
CA PHE A 393 -3.30 -3.92 2.07
C PHE A 393 -2.76 -2.63 2.68
N ASP A 394 -3.24 -2.19 3.84
CA ASP A 394 -2.86 -0.93 4.49
C ASP A 394 -2.95 -1.06 6.03
N ASN A 395 -1.90 -1.60 6.65
CA ASN A 395 -1.87 -1.90 8.09
C ASN A 395 -1.87 -0.62 8.94
N GLY A 396 -2.74 -0.57 9.96
CA GLY A 396 -2.89 0.61 10.82
C GLY A 396 -3.74 1.73 10.22
N ARG A 397 -4.30 1.55 9.02
CA ARG A 397 -5.26 2.50 8.43
C ARG A 397 -6.57 2.56 9.21
N ARG A 398 -6.98 1.44 9.82
CA ARG A 398 -8.12 1.34 10.75
C ARG A 398 -7.69 0.64 12.02
N GLY A 399 -8.08 1.20 13.16
CA GLY A 399 -7.87 0.60 14.47
C GLY A 399 -6.38 0.49 14.82
N ARG A 400 -6.05 -0.44 15.71
CA ARG A 400 -4.66 -0.70 16.10
C ARG A 400 -3.96 -1.53 15.02
N PRO A 401 -2.73 -1.18 14.62
CA PRO A 401 -2.01 -1.94 13.62
C PRO A 401 -1.69 -3.34 14.14
N VAL A 402 -1.63 -4.30 13.21
CA VAL A 402 -1.12 -5.63 13.51
C VAL A 402 0.38 -5.53 13.77
N THR A 403 0.78 -5.91 14.98
CA THR A 403 2.18 -5.91 15.42
C THR A 403 2.81 -7.30 15.30
N GLY A 404 4.11 -7.30 14.98
CA GLY A 404 4.98 -8.47 15.03
C GLY A 404 5.75 -8.56 16.35
N PRO A 405 6.79 -9.41 16.41
CA PRO A 405 7.69 -9.48 17.55
C PRO A 405 8.27 -8.10 17.89
N GLY A 406 8.31 -7.77 19.18
CA GLY A 406 8.81 -6.47 19.67
C GLY A 406 7.84 -5.30 19.46
N ASN A 407 6.53 -5.55 19.35
CA ASN A 407 5.49 -4.53 19.18
C ASN A 407 5.66 -3.61 17.95
N ARG A 408 6.51 -3.99 17.00
CA ARG A 408 6.68 -3.26 15.74
C ARG A 408 5.49 -3.51 14.82
N PRO A 409 4.87 -2.49 14.23
CA PRO A 409 3.83 -2.69 13.21
C PRO A 409 4.41 -3.40 11.98
N LEU A 410 3.71 -4.42 11.50
CA LEU A 410 4.07 -5.13 10.27
C LEU A 410 3.87 -4.22 9.06
N LYS A 411 4.81 -4.26 8.11
CA LYS A 411 4.70 -3.48 6.86
C LYS A 411 3.70 -4.14 5.90
N SER A 412 2.72 -3.37 5.46
CA SER A 412 1.69 -3.76 4.48
C SER A 412 2.15 -3.56 3.03
N LEU A 413 1.32 -3.98 2.07
CA LEU A 413 1.56 -3.72 0.65
C LEU A 413 1.63 -2.21 0.33
N SER A 414 0.77 -1.41 0.96
CA SER A 414 0.79 0.06 0.83
C SER A 414 2.09 0.68 1.35
N ASP A 415 2.61 0.19 2.47
CA ASP A 415 3.85 0.70 3.08
C ASP A 415 5.08 0.43 2.20
N MET A 416 5.03 -0.63 1.39
CA MET A 416 6.09 -0.90 0.42
C MET A 416 6.13 0.13 -0.71
N LEU A 417 5.04 0.87 -0.95
CA LEU A 417 4.95 1.89 -1.99
C LEU A 417 5.19 3.30 -1.43
N LYS A 418 4.71 3.57 -0.21
CA LYS A 418 4.69 4.91 0.41
C LYS A 418 5.99 5.25 1.15
N GLY A 419 6.22 6.55 1.35
CA GLY A 419 7.30 7.07 2.20
C GLY A 419 8.69 7.11 1.55
N LYS A 420 9.69 7.58 2.30
CA LYS A 420 11.08 7.70 1.84
C LYS A 420 11.72 6.35 1.51
N GLN A 421 11.35 5.30 2.27
CA GLN A 421 11.81 3.92 2.09
C GLN A 421 10.85 3.10 1.20
N GLY A 422 9.87 3.74 0.56
CA GLY A 422 8.96 3.09 -0.37
C GLY A 422 9.60 2.89 -1.75
N ARG A 423 9.08 1.93 -2.51
CA ARG A 423 9.62 1.53 -3.82
C ARG A 423 9.76 2.70 -4.80
N PHE A 424 8.78 3.61 -4.87
CA PHE A 424 8.83 4.75 -5.79
C PHE A 424 10.04 5.65 -5.52
N ARG A 425 10.25 6.06 -4.26
CA ARG A 425 11.32 7.01 -3.92
C ARG A 425 12.69 6.35 -3.81
N GLN A 426 12.76 5.16 -3.23
CA GLN A 426 14.04 4.51 -2.93
C GLN A 426 14.58 3.63 -4.05
N ASN A 427 13.69 3.07 -4.89
CA ASN A 427 14.09 2.07 -5.89
C ASN A 427 13.76 2.46 -7.32
N LEU A 428 12.88 3.44 -7.57
CA LEU A 428 12.58 3.90 -8.93
C LEU A 428 13.28 5.23 -9.23
N LEU A 429 13.08 6.26 -8.39
CA LEU A 429 13.69 7.58 -8.58
C LEU A 429 15.19 7.62 -8.28
N GLY A 430 15.67 6.75 -7.40
CA GLY A 430 17.09 6.56 -7.11
C GLY A 430 17.41 5.08 -7.02
N LYS A 431 18.59 4.68 -7.48
CA LYS A 431 19.07 3.29 -7.40
C LYS A 431 20.55 3.29 -7.05
N ARG A 432 21.01 2.19 -6.48
CA ARG A 432 22.44 1.89 -6.48
C ARG A 432 22.82 1.51 -7.90
N VAL A 433 23.97 2.01 -8.35
CA VAL A 433 24.46 1.83 -9.72
C VAL A 433 25.83 1.18 -9.67
N ASP A 434 26.08 0.28 -10.60
CA ASP A 434 27.42 -0.26 -10.85
C ASP A 434 28.33 0.82 -11.45
N TYR A 435 29.62 0.51 -11.62
CA TYR A 435 30.61 1.46 -12.18
C TYR A 435 30.67 2.79 -11.43
N SER A 436 30.56 2.71 -10.10
CA SER A 436 30.65 3.86 -9.21
C SER A 436 31.58 3.62 -8.03
N GLY A 437 32.18 4.70 -7.53
CA GLY A 437 33.12 4.70 -6.42
C GLY A 437 32.90 5.89 -5.49
N ARG A 438 33.54 5.90 -4.33
CA ARG A 438 33.54 7.04 -3.40
C ARG A 438 34.90 7.12 -2.70
N SER A 439 35.43 8.33 -2.58
CA SER A 439 36.61 8.59 -1.75
C SER A 439 36.59 10.02 -1.20
N VAL A 440 37.48 10.29 -0.25
CA VAL A 440 37.75 11.63 0.27
C VAL A 440 38.36 12.49 -0.83
N ILE A 441 38.01 13.77 -0.87
CA ILE A 441 38.59 14.74 -1.80
C ILE A 441 39.75 15.51 -1.17
N VAL A 442 40.72 15.87 -2.00
CA VAL A 442 41.83 16.77 -1.68
C VAL A 442 41.96 17.81 -2.80
N VAL A 443 42.54 18.96 -2.50
CA VAL A 443 42.71 20.02 -3.50
C VAL A 443 43.77 19.63 -4.53
N GLY A 444 43.48 19.82 -5.81
CA GLY A 444 44.40 19.60 -6.93
C GLY A 444 44.71 20.91 -7.66
N PRO A 445 45.62 21.76 -7.15
CA PRO A 445 45.88 23.08 -7.73
C PRO A 445 46.59 23.03 -9.09
N THR A 446 47.26 21.93 -9.42
CA THR A 446 47.95 21.73 -10.70
C THR A 446 47.03 21.21 -11.82
N LEU A 447 45.78 20.88 -11.49
CA LEU A 447 44.81 20.38 -12.46
C LEU A 447 44.31 21.52 -13.36
N LYS A 448 43.98 21.20 -14.62
CA LYS A 448 43.18 22.10 -15.46
C LYS A 448 41.71 22.00 -15.04
N LEU A 449 40.90 23.00 -15.40
CA LEU A 449 39.49 23.06 -14.99
C LEU A 449 38.67 21.81 -15.37
N HIS A 450 38.92 21.22 -16.54
CA HIS A 450 38.27 19.99 -17.02
C HIS A 450 38.82 18.71 -16.39
N GLN A 451 39.84 18.76 -15.55
CA GLN A 451 40.55 17.58 -15.06
C GLN A 451 40.22 17.28 -13.61
N CYS A 452 40.27 15.99 -13.25
CA CYS A 452 40.26 15.54 -11.85
C CYS A 452 41.32 14.46 -11.64
N GLY A 453 41.92 14.39 -10.46
CA GLY A 453 42.85 13.30 -10.14
C GLY A 453 42.10 12.10 -9.57
N LEU A 454 42.21 10.96 -10.25
CA LEU A 454 41.57 9.70 -9.86
C LEU A 454 42.63 8.68 -9.38
N PRO A 455 42.52 8.18 -8.14
CA PRO A 455 43.39 7.14 -7.61
C PRO A 455 43.47 5.90 -8.51
N LYS A 456 44.69 5.45 -8.82
CA LYS A 456 44.96 4.27 -9.67
C LYS A 456 44.15 3.03 -9.26
N GLN A 457 44.07 2.73 -7.96
CA GLN A 457 43.32 1.55 -7.47
C GLN A 457 41.82 1.66 -7.71
N MET A 458 41.26 2.87 -7.58
CA MET A 458 39.83 3.11 -7.80
C MET A 458 39.52 3.03 -9.30
N ALA A 459 40.34 3.69 -10.12
CA ALA A 459 40.22 3.66 -11.57
C ALA A 459 40.29 2.23 -12.11
N LEU A 460 41.20 1.41 -11.58
CA LEU A 460 41.34 0.02 -12.01
C LEU A 460 40.05 -0.80 -11.83
N GLU A 461 39.33 -0.63 -10.71
CA GLU A 461 38.08 -1.37 -10.48
C GLU A 461 36.92 -0.78 -11.30
N LEU A 462 36.86 0.56 -11.44
CA LEU A 462 35.84 1.25 -12.24
C LEU A 462 35.93 0.89 -13.73
N PHE A 463 37.14 0.82 -14.28
CA PHE A 463 37.39 0.54 -15.69
C PHE A 463 37.75 -0.94 -15.97
N LYS A 464 37.56 -1.82 -14.98
CA LYS A 464 38.00 -3.22 -15.03
C LYS A 464 37.61 -3.98 -16.31
N PRO A 465 36.36 -3.92 -16.82
CA PRO A 465 36.03 -4.63 -18.06
C PRO A 465 36.77 -4.10 -19.30
N PHE A 466 36.99 -2.78 -19.36
CA PHE A 466 37.72 -2.14 -20.47
C PHE A 466 39.20 -2.52 -20.46
N VAL A 467 39.82 -2.50 -19.28
CA VAL A 467 41.19 -2.96 -19.08
C VAL A 467 41.33 -4.45 -19.44
N MET A 468 40.38 -5.28 -19.00
CA MET A 468 40.38 -6.71 -19.34
C MET A 468 40.27 -6.97 -20.84
N LYS A 469 39.44 -6.19 -21.56
CA LYS A 469 39.35 -6.25 -23.03
C LYS A 469 40.70 -5.85 -23.65
N ARG A 470 41.23 -4.70 -23.27
CA ARG A 470 42.45 -4.14 -23.86
C ARG A 470 43.69 -5.03 -23.62
N LEU A 471 43.79 -5.68 -22.46
CA LEU A 471 44.83 -6.68 -22.17
C LEU A 471 44.78 -7.90 -23.12
N VAL A 472 43.59 -8.31 -23.56
CA VAL A 472 43.43 -9.40 -24.52
C VAL A 472 43.73 -8.90 -25.94
N ASP A 473 43.27 -7.70 -26.29
CA ASP A 473 43.52 -7.08 -27.61
C ASP A 473 45.03 -6.85 -27.87
N LEU A 474 45.80 -6.57 -26.82
CA LEU A 474 47.26 -6.40 -26.88
C LEU A 474 48.03 -7.72 -26.68
N GLU A 475 47.34 -8.87 -26.64
CA GLU A 475 47.91 -10.21 -26.44
C GLU A 475 48.71 -10.39 -25.12
N LEU A 476 48.60 -9.45 -24.18
CA LEU A 476 49.18 -9.54 -22.84
C LEU A 476 48.48 -10.60 -21.97
N ALA A 477 47.24 -10.96 -22.33
CA ALA A 477 46.47 -12.03 -21.71
C ALA A 477 45.83 -12.96 -22.75
N GLN A 478 46.01 -14.28 -22.58
CA GLN A 478 45.49 -15.30 -23.51
C GLN A 478 43.95 -15.34 -23.63
N ASN A 479 43.23 -14.99 -22.57
CA ASN A 479 41.76 -14.96 -22.56
C ASN A 479 41.23 -14.06 -21.43
N ILE A 480 39.93 -13.75 -21.49
CA ILE A 480 39.27 -12.86 -20.53
C ILE A 480 39.38 -13.33 -19.07
N LYS A 481 39.42 -14.65 -18.82
CA LYS A 481 39.58 -15.20 -17.47
C LYS A 481 41.00 -15.00 -16.94
N SER A 482 42.00 -15.08 -17.81
CA SER A 482 43.39 -14.75 -17.48
C SER A 482 43.54 -13.26 -17.22
N ALA A 483 42.98 -12.41 -18.10
CA ALA A 483 42.97 -10.96 -17.94
C ALA A 483 42.33 -10.54 -16.61
N LYS A 484 41.18 -11.12 -16.24
CA LYS A 484 40.54 -10.91 -14.94
C LYS A 484 41.50 -11.21 -13.77
N ARG A 485 42.19 -12.36 -13.81
CA ARG A 485 43.19 -12.74 -12.80
C ARG A 485 44.38 -11.79 -12.77
N MET A 486 44.83 -11.29 -13.91
CA MET A 486 45.93 -10.31 -13.98
C MET A 486 45.54 -8.98 -13.34
N VAL A 487 44.32 -8.51 -13.58
CA VAL A 487 43.76 -7.29 -12.96
C VAL A 487 43.58 -7.47 -11.46
N GLU A 488 42.99 -8.58 -11.01
CA GLU A 488 42.81 -8.87 -9.57
C GLU A 488 44.15 -8.97 -8.81
N ARG A 489 45.19 -9.49 -9.47
CA ARG A 489 46.57 -9.57 -8.94
C ARG A 489 47.38 -8.29 -9.16
N ARG A 490 46.83 -7.27 -9.83
CA ARG A 490 47.46 -5.96 -10.07
C ARG A 490 48.86 -6.07 -10.70
N ARG A 491 48.99 -6.89 -11.75
CA ARG A 491 50.28 -7.05 -12.46
C ARG A 491 50.75 -5.71 -13.07
N PRO A 492 52.07 -5.46 -13.21
CA PRO A 492 52.58 -4.17 -13.71
C PRO A 492 52.00 -3.72 -15.04
N ALA A 493 51.90 -4.63 -16.03
CA ALA A 493 51.37 -4.34 -17.37
C ALA A 493 49.90 -3.83 -17.38
N VAL A 494 49.18 -3.96 -16.27
CA VAL A 494 47.81 -3.47 -16.15
C VAL A 494 47.77 -1.94 -16.04
N TRP A 495 48.81 -1.31 -15.49
CA TRP A 495 48.83 0.14 -15.27
C TRP A 495 48.99 0.93 -16.57
N ASP A 496 49.86 0.47 -17.48
CA ASP A 496 50.05 1.09 -18.79
C ASP A 496 48.75 1.01 -19.61
N VAL A 497 48.10 -0.15 -19.57
CA VAL A 497 46.80 -0.37 -20.24
C VAL A 497 45.69 0.48 -19.62
N LEU A 498 45.72 0.68 -18.30
CA LEU A 498 44.74 1.52 -17.61
C LEU A 498 44.85 2.97 -18.05
N GLU A 499 46.06 3.49 -18.22
CA GLU A 499 46.30 4.86 -18.68
C GLU A 499 45.74 5.08 -20.11
N ASP A 500 45.96 4.12 -21.01
CA ASP A 500 45.41 4.17 -22.37
C ASP A 500 43.87 4.12 -22.40
N VAL A 501 43.25 3.33 -21.53
CA VAL A 501 41.78 3.17 -21.47
C VAL A 501 41.09 4.41 -20.93
N ILE A 502 41.76 5.15 -20.04
CA ILE A 502 41.17 6.30 -19.34
C ILE A 502 41.26 7.58 -20.16
N ARG A 503 42.22 7.67 -21.08
CA ARG A 503 42.43 8.84 -21.94
C ARG A 503 41.14 9.20 -22.68
N GLU A 504 40.74 10.48 -22.59
CA GLU A 504 39.50 11.01 -23.19
C GLU A 504 38.17 10.38 -22.72
N HIS A 505 38.19 9.53 -21.69
CA HIS A 505 36.98 8.92 -21.12
C HIS A 505 36.53 9.74 -19.90
N PRO A 506 35.49 10.60 -20.00
CA PRO A 506 35.08 11.45 -18.90
C PRO A 506 34.51 10.63 -17.73
N VAL A 507 34.67 11.13 -16.52
CA VAL A 507 34.01 10.61 -15.31
C VAL A 507 33.14 11.69 -14.69
N LEU A 508 32.06 11.29 -14.02
CA LEU A 508 31.18 12.21 -13.32
C LEU A 508 31.54 12.24 -11.83
N LEU A 509 31.81 13.42 -11.30
CA LEU A 509 31.98 13.64 -9.86
C LEU A 509 30.69 14.20 -9.27
N ASN A 510 30.28 13.69 -8.11
CA ASN A 510 29.08 14.12 -7.40
C ASN A 510 29.36 14.28 -5.90
N ARG A 511 28.94 15.41 -5.33
CA ARG A 511 28.92 15.64 -3.87
C ARG A 511 27.48 15.73 -3.37
N ALA A 512 27.15 14.94 -2.35
CA ALA A 512 25.85 14.99 -1.69
C ALA A 512 25.87 16.01 -0.53
N PRO A 513 24.80 16.79 -0.30
CA PRO A 513 23.54 16.82 -1.04
C PRO A 513 23.64 17.56 -2.38
N THR A 514 23.06 16.98 -3.45
CA THR A 514 23.00 17.61 -4.77
C THR A 514 21.85 18.62 -4.82
N LEU A 515 22.14 19.90 -4.55
CA LEU A 515 21.13 20.97 -4.47
C LEU A 515 20.68 21.51 -5.84
N HIS A 516 21.58 21.48 -6.82
CA HIS A 516 21.36 21.95 -8.18
C HIS A 516 22.22 21.13 -9.16
N ARG A 517 21.99 21.30 -10.47
CA ARG A 517 22.67 20.49 -11.51
C ARG A 517 24.20 20.48 -11.41
N LEU A 518 24.82 21.59 -11.00
CA LEU A 518 26.30 21.69 -10.87
C LEU A 518 26.88 20.88 -9.70
N GLY A 519 26.04 20.27 -8.86
CA GLY A 519 26.49 19.30 -7.87
C GLY A 519 26.90 17.96 -8.50
N ILE A 520 26.75 17.81 -9.82
CA ILE A 520 27.34 16.75 -10.64
C ILE A 520 28.00 17.41 -11.85
N GLN A 521 29.30 17.17 -12.06
CA GLN A 521 30.02 17.64 -13.24
C GLN A 521 30.92 16.54 -13.80
N ALA A 522 31.21 16.64 -15.09
CA ALA A 522 32.13 15.75 -15.79
C ALA A 522 33.55 16.32 -15.79
N PHE A 523 34.52 15.42 -15.65
CA PHE A 523 35.94 15.71 -15.69
C PHE A 523 36.68 14.63 -16.48
N GLU A 524 37.81 14.98 -17.06
CA GLU A 524 38.80 14.05 -17.57
C GLU A 524 39.67 13.55 -16.40
N PRO A 525 39.65 12.23 -16.11
CA PRO A 525 40.45 11.65 -15.05
C PRO A 525 41.94 11.59 -15.41
N ILE A 526 42.79 12.08 -14.51
CA ILE A 526 44.24 11.84 -14.52
C ILE A 526 44.55 10.83 -13.43
N LEU A 527 45.34 9.81 -13.77
CA LEU A 527 45.78 8.82 -12.79
C LEU A 527 46.75 9.43 -11.78
N ILE A 528 46.40 9.33 -10.50
CA ILE A 528 47.25 9.79 -9.40
C ILE A 528 47.58 8.64 -8.42
N GLU A 529 48.71 8.80 -7.73
CA GLU A 529 49.05 7.96 -6.59
C GLU A 529 48.23 8.32 -5.35
N GLY A 530 48.10 7.37 -4.43
CA GLY A 530 47.32 7.54 -3.20
C GLY A 530 45.87 7.05 -3.32
N LYS A 531 45.00 7.55 -2.44
CA LYS A 531 43.60 7.08 -2.30
C LYS A 531 42.56 8.20 -2.37
N ALA A 532 42.95 9.46 -2.27
CA ALA A 532 42.04 10.60 -2.29
C ALA A 532 41.86 11.11 -3.73
N ILE A 533 40.67 11.62 -4.06
CA ILE A 533 40.37 12.24 -5.35
C ILE A 533 40.89 13.67 -5.32
N GLN A 534 41.62 14.10 -6.35
CA GLN A 534 41.99 15.51 -6.46
C GLN A 534 40.89 16.28 -7.21
N LEU A 535 40.38 17.33 -6.57
CA LEU A 535 39.36 18.22 -7.12
C LEU A 535 39.97 19.59 -7.47
N HIS A 536 39.58 20.14 -8.61
CA HIS A 536 40.00 21.48 -9.01
C HIS A 536 39.40 22.55 -8.06
N PRO A 537 40.19 23.50 -7.53
CA PRO A 537 39.72 24.44 -6.50
C PRO A 537 38.57 25.35 -6.96
N LEU A 538 38.53 25.75 -8.24
CA LEU A 538 37.47 26.62 -8.76
C LEU A 538 36.07 25.97 -8.79
N VAL A 539 35.96 24.64 -8.81
CA VAL A 539 34.65 23.97 -8.82
C VAL A 539 34.09 23.75 -7.41
N CYS A 540 34.89 23.96 -6.36
CA CYS A 540 34.48 23.74 -4.97
C CYS A 540 33.23 24.55 -4.60
N ALA A 541 33.12 25.80 -5.07
CA ALA A 541 31.94 26.64 -4.84
C ALA A 541 30.65 26.02 -5.41
N ALA A 542 30.73 25.40 -6.59
CA ALA A 542 29.58 24.73 -7.21
C ALA A 542 29.19 23.44 -6.46
N PHE A 543 30.15 22.67 -5.95
CA PHE A 543 29.86 21.49 -5.13
C PHE A 543 29.55 21.81 -3.66
N ASN A 544 29.73 23.08 -3.26
CA ASN A 544 29.81 23.51 -1.87
C ASN A 544 30.79 22.64 -1.06
N ALA A 545 31.91 22.27 -1.70
CA ALA A 545 32.89 21.32 -1.18
C ALA A 545 34.00 22.04 -0.42
N ASP A 546 34.37 21.48 0.72
CA ASP A 546 35.57 21.81 1.47
C ASP A 546 36.48 20.58 1.56
N PHE A 547 37.58 20.68 2.30
CA PHE A 547 38.61 19.64 2.38
C PHE A 547 38.85 19.17 3.82
N ASP A 548 37.81 19.18 4.66
CA ASP A 548 37.87 18.79 6.08
C ASP A 548 37.59 17.29 6.33
N GLY A 549 37.39 16.52 5.25
CA GLY A 549 36.96 15.11 5.30
C GLY A 549 35.83 14.78 4.32
N ASP A 550 35.35 15.79 3.60
CA ASP A 550 34.39 15.69 2.50
C ASP A 550 34.69 14.55 1.51
N GLN A 551 33.62 13.90 1.04
CA GLN A 551 33.69 12.76 0.13
C GLN A 551 32.88 13.03 -1.14
N MET A 552 33.42 12.59 -2.28
CA MET A 552 32.71 12.61 -3.55
C MET A 552 32.54 11.22 -4.14
N ALA A 553 31.42 11.02 -4.82
CA ALA A 553 31.14 9.84 -5.61
C ALA A 553 31.66 10.04 -7.05
N VAL A 554 32.12 8.96 -7.65
CA VAL A 554 32.57 8.89 -9.05
C VAL A 554 31.63 7.97 -9.81
N HIS A 555 31.22 8.33 -11.02
CA HIS A 555 30.44 7.47 -11.92
C HIS A 555 31.08 7.45 -13.31
N VAL A 556 31.18 6.26 -13.91
CA VAL A 556 31.74 6.09 -15.26
C VAL A 556 30.61 5.93 -16.28
N PRO A 557 30.42 6.89 -17.22
CA PRO A 557 29.48 6.73 -18.34
C PRO A 557 29.97 5.65 -19.30
N LEU A 558 29.08 4.72 -19.67
CA LEU A 558 29.45 3.55 -20.48
C LEU A 558 29.11 3.71 -21.96
N SER A 559 27.87 4.08 -22.28
CA SER A 559 27.44 4.22 -23.68
C SER A 559 28.06 5.45 -24.33
N LEU A 560 28.11 5.46 -25.66
CA LEU A 560 28.67 6.58 -26.41
C LEU A 560 27.86 7.86 -26.16
N GLU A 561 26.53 7.74 -26.10
CA GLU A 561 25.61 8.84 -25.83
C GLU A 561 25.89 9.44 -24.44
N ALA A 562 26.03 8.61 -23.41
CA ALA A 562 26.34 9.07 -22.05
C ALA A 562 27.72 9.74 -21.95
N GLN A 563 28.72 9.25 -22.69
CA GLN A 563 30.03 9.90 -22.76
C GLN A 563 29.97 11.25 -23.47
N LEU A 564 29.20 11.36 -24.57
CA LEU A 564 28.98 12.61 -25.29
C LEU A 564 28.21 13.62 -24.44
N GLU A 565 27.16 13.20 -23.73
CA GLU A 565 26.44 14.05 -22.78
C GLU A 565 27.38 14.57 -21.69
N ALA A 566 28.25 13.71 -21.15
CA ALA A 566 29.24 14.11 -20.16
C ALA A 566 30.21 15.17 -20.73
N ARG A 567 30.75 14.97 -21.94
CA ARG A 567 31.70 15.90 -22.58
C ARG A 567 31.07 17.22 -23.01
N VAL A 568 29.85 17.19 -23.53
CA VAL A 568 29.21 18.38 -24.12
C VAL A 568 28.40 19.15 -23.07
N LEU A 569 27.56 18.46 -22.29
CA LEU A 569 26.61 19.11 -21.40
C LEU A 569 27.15 19.28 -19.98
N MET A 570 27.90 18.29 -19.46
CA MET A 570 28.24 18.23 -18.03
C MET A 570 29.69 18.63 -17.73
N MET A 571 30.54 18.81 -18.74
CA MET A 571 31.95 19.17 -18.55
C MET A 571 32.08 20.47 -17.75
N SER A 572 32.99 20.48 -16.77
CA SER A 572 33.17 21.62 -15.86
C SER A 572 33.50 22.94 -16.59
N THR A 573 34.28 22.88 -17.67
CA THR A 573 34.61 24.05 -18.52
C THR A 573 33.40 24.68 -19.20
N ASN A 574 32.35 23.90 -19.44
CA ASN A 574 31.13 24.38 -20.12
C ASN A 574 30.12 24.96 -19.12
N ASN A 575 30.36 24.81 -17.82
CA ASN A 575 29.41 25.08 -16.74
C ASN A 575 29.93 26.14 -15.75
N ILE A 576 30.42 27.26 -16.27
CA ILE A 576 31.01 28.36 -15.48
C ILE A 576 29.95 29.25 -14.81
N LEU A 577 28.76 29.34 -15.40
CA LEU A 577 27.69 30.22 -14.94
C LEU A 577 26.66 29.45 -14.09
N SER A 578 26.14 30.13 -13.06
CA SER A 578 25.00 29.65 -12.30
C SER A 578 23.74 29.65 -13.18
N PRO A 579 23.03 28.53 -13.29
CA PRO A 579 21.78 28.47 -14.07
C PRO A 579 20.64 29.29 -13.45
N ALA A 580 20.76 29.71 -12.18
CA ALA A 580 19.69 30.43 -11.48
C ALA A 580 19.70 31.94 -11.77
N ASN A 581 20.88 32.55 -11.90
CA ASN A 581 21.03 34.00 -12.01
C ASN A 581 22.01 34.45 -13.12
N GLY A 582 22.61 33.53 -13.86
CA GLY A 582 23.57 33.82 -14.93
C GLY A 582 24.93 34.35 -14.46
N LYS A 583 25.13 34.52 -13.15
CA LYS A 583 26.43 34.99 -12.60
C LYS A 583 27.45 33.85 -12.63
N PRO A 584 28.75 34.16 -12.82
CA PRO A 584 29.80 33.15 -12.76
C PRO A 584 29.89 32.58 -11.35
N ILE A 585 29.91 31.24 -11.26
CA ILE A 585 30.06 30.49 -10.01
C ILE A 585 31.47 29.93 -9.86
N ILE A 586 32.10 29.59 -10.99
CA ILE A 586 33.50 29.18 -11.07
C ILE A 586 34.34 30.46 -11.17
N VAL A 587 34.66 31.05 -10.02
CA VAL A 587 35.45 32.28 -9.89
C VAL A 587 36.61 32.08 -8.92
N PRO A 588 37.71 32.87 -9.04
CA PRO A 588 38.73 32.93 -8.00
C PRO A 588 38.10 33.18 -6.63
N SER A 589 38.56 32.45 -5.62
CA SER A 589 38.10 32.57 -4.25
C SER A 589 39.28 32.42 -3.29
N GLN A 590 39.11 32.89 -2.04
CA GLN A 590 40.08 32.74 -0.94
C GLN A 590 41.50 33.12 -1.40
N ASP A 591 42.44 32.18 -1.36
CA ASP A 591 43.86 32.35 -1.68
C ASP A 591 44.09 32.99 -3.05
N MET A 592 43.28 32.64 -4.06
CA MET A 592 43.41 33.21 -5.40
C MET A 592 43.06 34.71 -5.40
N VAL A 593 42.01 35.09 -4.68
CA VAL A 593 41.61 36.51 -4.55
C VAL A 593 42.64 37.26 -3.73
N LEU A 594 43.16 36.66 -2.65
CA LEU A 594 44.20 37.28 -1.84
C LEU A 594 45.49 37.52 -2.63
N GLY A 595 45.93 36.54 -3.42
CA GLY A 595 47.11 36.66 -4.27
C GLY A 595 46.95 37.75 -5.34
N LEU A 596 45.81 37.76 -6.04
CA LEU A 596 45.50 38.79 -7.04
C LEU A 596 45.39 40.18 -6.40
N TYR A 597 44.72 40.28 -5.25
CA TYR A 597 44.57 41.53 -4.51
C TYR A 597 45.92 42.08 -4.08
N TYR A 598 46.75 41.25 -3.45
CA TYR A 598 48.09 41.63 -3.01
C TYR A 598 48.97 42.08 -4.18
N LEU A 599 48.91 41.37 -5.32
CA LEU A 599 49.64 41.72 -6.53
C LEU A 599 49.17 43.06 -7.14
N SER A 600 47.87 43.34 -7.08
CA SER A 600 47.28 44.57 -7.61
C SER A 600 47.25 45.75 -6.63
N MET A 601 47.76 45.57 -5.41
CA MET A 601 47.67 46.57 -4.36
C MET A 601 48.71 47.68 -4.60
N GLN A 602 48.23 48.90 -4.85
CA GLN A 602 49.10 50.08 -4.92
C GLN A 602 49.68 50.38 -3.54
N ARG A 603 50.99 50.65 -3.51
CA ARG A 603 51.72 51.06 -2.31
C ARG A 603 52.49 52.33 -2.61
N ASP A 604 52.31 53.33 -1.76
CA ASP A 604 53.01 54.60 -1.86
C ASP A 604 54.42 54.47 -1.22
N GLY A 605 55.43 55.10 -1.81
CA GLY A 605 56.79 55.14 -1.31
C GLY A 605 57.68 53.94 -1.68
N GLU A 606 57.26 53.11 -2.65
CA GLU A 606 58.04 51.95 -3.10
C GLU A 606 59.12 52.35 -4.15
N PRO A 607 60.26 51.64 -4.23
CA PRO A 607 61.31 51.93 -5.19
C PRO A 607 60.81 51.87 -6.65
N GLY A 608 61.03 52.94 -7.42
CA GLY A 608 60.55 53.05 -8.80
C GLY A 608 59.19 53.76 -8.94
N GLU A 609 58.59 54.28 -7.87
CA GLU A 609 57.42 55.14 -7.94
C GLU A 609 57.69 56.38 -8.83
N ASN A 610 56.79 56.65 -9.79
CA ASN A 610 56.91 57.65 -10.87
C ASN A 610 57.99 57.35 -11.94
N SER A 611 58.59 56.15 -11.95
CA SER A 611 59.42 55.73 -13.09
C SER A 611 58.54 55.45 -14.32
N ILE A 612 59.03 55.85 -15.50
CA ILE A 612 58.39 55.56 -16.79
C ILE A 612 59.23 54.46 -17.43
N LEU A 613 58.62 53.28 -17.58
CA LEU A 613 59.23 52.12 -18.25
C LEU A 613 58.71 52.05 -19.69
N ALA A 614 59.59 51.74 -20.64
CA ALA A 614 59.28 51.71 -22.06
C ALA A 614 58.51 50.44 -22.47
N ASP A 615 58.78 49.31 -21.81
CA ASP A 615 58.09 48.04 -22.05
C ASP A 615 58.13 47.09 -20.84
N MET A 616 57.48 45.92 -20.98
CA MET A 616 57.43 44.87 -19.94
C MET A 616 58.76 44.15 -19.72
N ALA A 617 59.76 44.31 -20.59
CA ALA A 617 61.07 43.70 -20.40
C ALA A 617 61.96 44.54 -19.46
N GLU A 618 61.64 45.81 -19.26
CA GLU A 618 62.26 46.68 -18.26
C GLU A 618 61.69 46.51 -16.83
N VAL A 619 60.48 45.93 -16.72
CA VAL A 619 59.83 45.52 -15.45
C VAL A 619 60.48 44.24 -14.93
#